data_AF-C5KA81-F1
#
_entry.id   AF-C5KA81-F1
#
_cell.length_a   1.000
_cell.length_b   1.000
_cell.length_c   1.000
_cell.angle_alpha   90.00
_cell.angle_beta   90.00
_cell.angle_gamma   90.00
#
_symmetry.space_group_name_H-M   'P 1'
#
loop_
_entity.id
_entity.type
_entity.pdbx_description
1 polymer ?
#
loop_
_entity_poly.entity_id
_entity_poly.type
_entity_poly.pdbx_seq_one_letter_code
_entity_poly.pdbx_strand_id
1 'polypeptide(L)' 'MSGKGKGGRGKAGKKSGSGAKSRSAKAGLQFPVGRIARYLKKGRYAKRVGSGAPVYLAAVLEYL' A
#
# COMPACT_ATOMS: atom_id res chain seq x y z
N MET A 1 -14.44 -1.73 -35.30
CA MET A 1 -13.36 -0.72 -35.33
C MET A 1 -13.18 -0.20 -33.90
N SER A 2 -12.10 -0.61 -33.22
CA SER A 2 -11.02 0.28 -32.75
C SER A 2 -11.53 1.46 -31.89
N GLY A 3 -11.21 1.58 -30.60
CA GLY A 3 -9.83 1.65 -30.14
C GLY A 3 -9.66 1.40 -28.65
N LYS A 4 -8.71 0.52 -28.35
CA LYS A 4 -8.14 0.26 -27.04
C LYS A 4 -7.35 1.49 -26.60
N GLY A 5 -7.91 2.28 -25.69
CA GLY A 5 -7.24 3.44 -25.08
C GLY A 5 -5.98 3.00 -24.35
N LYS A 6 -4.83 3.26 -24.98
CA LYS A 6 -3.49 2.94 -24.47
C LYS A 6 -3.11 4.00 -23.42
N GLY A 7 -3.67 3.88 -22.22
CA GLY A 7 -3.28 4.69 -21.06
C GLY A 7 -1.82 4.42 -20.71
N GLY A 8 -0.99 5.46 -20.77
CA GLY A 8 0.46 5.41 -20.62
C GLY A 8 0.92 4.62 -19.40
N ARG A 9 1.73 3.59 -19.64
CA ARG A 9 2.60 2.99 -18.62
C ARG A 9 3.67 4.03 -18.24
N GLY A 10 3.31 4.94 -17.33
CA GLY A 10 4.28 5.63 -16.49
C GLY A 10 5.11 4.59 -15.73
N LYS A 11 6.41 4.86 -15.59
CA LYS A 11 7.43 3.96 -15.03
C LYS A 11 6.94 3.16 -13.79
N ALA A 12 7.28 1.87 -13.78
CA ALA A 12 6.91 0.80 -12.83
C ALA A 12 5.60 0.03 -13.10
N GLY A 13 5.28 -0.22 -14.37
CA GLY A 13 4.37 -1.31 -14.74
C GLY A 13 5.06 -2.67 -14.68
N LYS A 14 4.61 -3.54 -13.76
CA LYS A 14 4.87 -5.00 -13.71
C LYS A 14 6.31 -5.42 -13.30
N LYS A 15 6.53 -5.63 -11.99
CA LYS A 15 7.36 -6.76 -11.52
C LYS A 15 6.41 -7.88 -11.07
N SER A 16 5.90 -8.62 -12.06
CA SER A 16 5.44 -9.97 -11.82
C SER A 16 6.63 -10.79 -11.34
N GLY A 17 6.56 -11.33 -10.12
CA GLY A 17 7.30 -12.54 -9.77
C GLY A 17 8.62 -12.45 -9.01
N SER A 18 9.17 -11.27 -8.67
CA SER A 18 10.39 -11.25 -7.82
C SER A 18 10.54 -10.01 -6.92
N GLY A 19 10.54 -10.26 -5.60
CA GLY A 19 11.39 -9.53 -4.64
C GLY A 19 10.97 -8.14 -4.15
N ALA A 20 9.72 -7.68 -4.32
CA ALA A 20 9.31 -6.43 -3.68
C ALA A 20 9.15 -6.64 -2.16
N LYS A 21 10.11 -6.15 -1.36
CA LYS A 21 10.01 -6.16 0.11
C LYS A 21 8.66 -5.57 0.55
N SER A 22 7.97 -6.27 1.45
CA SER A 22 6.66 -5.83 1.97
C SER A 22 6.80 -4.50 2.71
N ARG A 23 5.70 -3.73 2.81
CA ARG A 23 5.73 -2.47 3.57
C ARG A 23 6.04 -2.69 5.05
N SER A 24 5.59 -3.80 5.63
CA SER A 24 5.96 -4.24 6.98
C SER A 24 7.46 -4.50 7.09
N ALA A 25 8.03 -5.32 6.19
CA ALA A 25 9.47 -5.61 6.19
C ALA A 25 10.34 -4.37 5.94
N LYS A 26 9.86 -3.39 5.16
CA LYS A 26 10.54 -2.10 4.98
C LYS A 26 10.46 -1.19 6.21
N ALA A 27 9.39 -1.29 6.98
CA ALA A 27 9.17 -0.51 8.20
C ALA A 27 9.77 -1.17 9.45
N GLY A 28 10.21 -2.43 9.37
CA GLY A 28 10.70 -3.19 10.53
C GLY A 28 9.59 -3.60 11.50
N LEU A 29 8.36 -3.71 11.03
CA LEU A 29 7.18 -4.01 11.84
C LEU A 29 6.69 -5.44 11.56
N GLN A 30 6.36 -6.19 12.60
CA GLN A 30 5.65 -7.48 12.51
C GLN A 30 4.21 -7.28 12.06
N PHE A 31 3.58 -6.18 12.47
CA PHE A 31 2.20 -5.90 12.14
C PHE A 31 2.00 -5.62 10.63
N PRO A 32 0.86 -6.05 10.07
CA PRO A 32 0.63 -6.01 8.63
C PRO A 32 0.23 -4.61 8.13
N VAL A 33 1.20 -3.73 7.91
CA VAL A 33 1.04 -2.36 7.36
C VAL A 33 0.16 -2.35 6.10
N GLY A 34 0.36 -3.32 5.21
CA GLY A 34 -0.41 -3.41 3.97
C GLY A 34 -1.90 -3.65 4.18
N ARG A 35 -2.25 -4.43 5.20
CA ARG A 35 -3.63 -4.74 5.59
C ARG A 35 -4.28 -3.54 6.27
N ILE A 36 -3.57 -2.89 7.17
CA ILE A 36 -4.03 -1.66 7.85
C ILE A 36 -4.35 -0.58 6.82
N ALA A 37 -3.46 -0.36 5.84
CA ALA A 37 -3.72 0.59 4.75
C ALA A 37 -5.01 0.28 3.97
N ARG A 38 -5.34 -1.01 3.79
CA ARG A 38 -6.59 -1.44 3.14
C ARG A 38 -7.80 -1.14 4.03
N TYR A 39 -7.72 -1.42 5.33
CA TYR A 39 -8.82 -1.14 6.26
C TYR A 39 -9.06 0.36 6.44
N LEU A 40 -8.02 1.20 6.48
CA LEU A 40 -8.18 2.65 6.52
C LEU A 40 -8.95 3.19 5.30
N LYS A 41 -8.72 2.62 4.11
CA LYS A 41 -9.47 3.00 2.90
C LYS A 41 -10.90 2.48 2.91
N LYS A 42 -11.11 1.22 3.34
CA LYS A 42 -12.44 0.61 3.40
C LYS A 42 -13.34 1.26 4.46
N GLY A 43 -12.75 1.69 5.58
CA GLY A 43 -13.47 2.37 6.66
C GLY A 43 -13.88 3.81 6.33
N ARG A 44 -13.48 4.35 5.18
CA ARG A 44 -13.85 5.71 4.70
C ARG A 44 -13.53 6.82 5.72
N TYR A 45 -12.52 6.64 6.57
CA TYR A 45 -12.11 7.63 7.59
C TYR A 45 -11.65 8.96 7.01
N ALA A 46 -11.17 8.95 5.76
CA ALA A 46 -10.81 10.15 5.02
C ALA A 46 -10.92 9.91 3.51
N LYS A 47 -11.08 11.00 2.73
CA LYS A 47 -11.06 10.95 1.26
C LYS A 47 -9.73 10.43 0.70
N ARG A 48 -8.62 10.71 1.39
CA ARG A 48 -7.27 10.22 1.07
C ARG A 48 -6.56 9.81 2.35
N VAL A 49 -5.72 8.78 2.25
CA VAL A 49 -4.89 8.29 3.35
C VAL A 49 -3.43 8.45 2.92
N GLY A 50 -2.63 9.19 3.69
CA GLY A 50 -1.21 9.36 3.46
C GLY A 50 -0.43 8.05 3.55
N SER A 51 0.71 7.95 2.88
CA SER A 51 1.51 6.71 2.84
C SER A 51 2.08 6.30 4.22
N GLY A 52 2.37 7.28 5.09
CA GLY A 52 2.90 7.05 6.44
C GLY A 52 1.84 6.70 7.49
N ALA A 53 0.57 7.07 7.28
CA ALA A 53 -0.51 6.79 8.23
C ALA A 53 -0.63 5.30 8.62
N PRO A 54 -0.66 4.33 7.68
CA PRO A 54 -0.72 2.92 8.05
C PRO A 54 0.56 2.39 8.69
N VAL A 55 1.71 3.06 8.55
CA VAL A 55 2.97 2.67 9.20
C VAL A 55 2.93 3.09 10.67
N TYR A 56 2.57 4.35 10.93
CA TYR A 56 2.44 4.87 12.29
C TYR A 56 1.40 4.07 13.09
N LEU A 57 0.22 3.81 12.51
CA LEU A 57 -0.79 3.02 13.17
C LEU A 57 -0.34 1.58 13.44
N ALA A 58 0.37 0.92 12.51
CA ALA A 58 0.94 -0.41 12.79
C ALA A 58 1.95 -0.37 13.93
N ALA A 59 2.82 0.63 13.96
CA ALA A 59 3.86 0.75 14.98
C ALA A 59 3.25 0.93 16.38
N VAL A 60 2.24 1.79 16.51
CA VAL A 60 1.53 2.00 17.79
C VAL A 60 0.81 0.72 18.23
N LEU A 61 0.15 0.01 17.31
CA LEU A 61 -0.54 -1.24 17.62
C LEU A 61 0.39 -2.42 17.93
N GLU A 62 1.63 -2.38 17.45
CA GLU A 62 2.65 -3.42 17.73
C GLU A 62 3.40 -3.16 19.04
N TYR A 63 3.49 -1.88 19.45
CA TYR A 63 4.12 -1.49 20.70
C TYR A 63 3.25 -1.81 21.93
N LEU A 64 1.93 -1.71 21.79
CA LEU A 64 0.94 -2.00 22.82
C LEU A 64 0.63 -3.51 22.87
#